data_AF-A0A3C0QI87-F1
#
_entry.id   AF-A0A3C0QI87-F1
#
_cell.length_a   1.000
_cell.length_b   1.000
_cell.length_c   1.000
_cell.angle_alpha   90.00
_cell.angle_beta   90.00
_cell.angle_gamma   90.00
#
_symmetry.space_group_name_H-M   'P 1'
#
loop_
_entity.id
_entity.type
_entity.pdbx_description
1 polymer ?
#
loop_
_entity_poly.entity_id
_entity_poly.type
_entity_poly.pdbx_seq_one_letter_code
_entity_poly.pdbx_strand_id
1 'polypeptide(L)'
;MFYIKKEIMSLILAINPGNTSTKIALFKGTKLLKTEVVRHSKKNLERFDHFIEQLEYRSNSVKQFLDKNNIDPKSIDYFIGRGGCLRPLISG
;
A
#
# COMPACT_ATOMS: atom_id res chain seq x y z
N MET A 1 3.24 30.93 27.69
CA MET A 1 3.93 30.43 26.48
C MET A 1 3.14 29.24 25.96
N PHE A 2 2.27 29.44 24.97
CA PHE A 2 1.40 28.37 24.46
C PHE A 2 2.13 27.59 23.37
N TYR A 3 2.43 26.32 23.65
CA TYR A 3 2.94 25.39 22.64
C TYR A 3 1.74 24.81 21.88
N ILE A 4 1.44 25.35 20.70
CA ILE A 4 0.50 24.69 19.79
C ILE A 4 1.25 23.48 19.23
N LYS A 5 0.93 22.26 19.71
CA LYS A 5 1.29 21.03 19.00
C LYS A 5 0.63 21.12 17.63
N LYS A 6 1.39 21.51 16.62
CA LYS A 6 0.99 21.31 15.22
C LYS A 6 0.81 19.81 15.07
N GLU A 7 -0.43 19.34 14.93
CA GLU A 7 -0.68 17.94 14.62
C GLU A 7 0.11 17.63 13.34
N ILE A 8 1.17 16.86 13.49
CA ILE A 8 1.91 16.35 12.34
C ILE A 8 1.01 15.31 11.72
N MET A 9 0.17 15.73 10.77
CA MET A 9 -0.69 14.83 10.02
C MET A 9 0.19 13.93 9.15
N SER A 10 0.32 12.68 9.56
CA SER A 10 1.20 11.69 8.93
C SER A 10 0.74 11.32 7.51
N LEU A 11 1.70 11.12 6.63
CA LEU A 11 1.50 10.57 5.28
C LEU A 11 1.56 9.05 5.34
N ILE A 12 0.46 8.39 4.93
CA ILE A 12 0.27 6.95 5.09
C ILE A 12 0.03 6.34 3.71
N LEU A 13 0.81 5.32 3.33
CA LEU A 13 0.59 4.53 2.13
C LEU A 13 -0.03 3.18 2.50
N ALA A 14 -1.30 2.99 2.14
CA ALA A 14 -2.01 1.72 2.29
C ALA A 14 -1.89 0.88 1.01
N ILE A 15 -1.47 -0.37 1.15
CA ILE A 15 -1.27 -1.33 0.05
C ILE A 15 -2.06 -2.60 0.36
N ASN A 16 -2.96 -2.97 -0.53
CA ASN A 16 -3.80 -4.15 -0.39
C ASN A 16 -3.72 -5.02 -1.65
N PRO A 17 -2.78 -5.98 -1.70
CA PRO A 17 -2.76 -7.00 -2.74
C PRO A 17 -3.92 -7.99 -2.50
N GLY A 18 -4.82 -8.09 -3.47
CA GLY A 18 -5.83 -9.15 -3.57
C GLY A 18 -5.52 -10.12 -4.71
N ASN A 19 -6.36 -11.14 -4.88
CA ASN A 19 -6.14 -12.20 -5.87
C ASN A 19 -5.88 -11.65 -7.29
N THR A 20 -6.76 -10.77 -7.78
CA THR A 20 -6.72 -10.24 -9.15
C THR A 20 -6.48 -8.73 -9.22
N SER A 21 -6.19 -8.08 -8.09
CA SER A 21 -5.94 -6.64 -8.05
C SER A 21 -4.96 -6.26 -6.96
N THR A 22 -4.34 -5.10 -7.10
CA THR A 22 -3.60 -4.42 -6.03
C THR A 22 -4.21 -3.04 -5.86
N LYS A 23 -4.78 -2.78 -4.68
CA LYS A 23 -5.31 -1.45 -4.34
C LYS A 23 -4.23 -0.68 -3.58
N ILE A 24 -4.01 0.56 -3.97
CA ILE A 24 -2.98 1.44 -3.40
C ILE A 24 -3.67 2.76 -3.07
N ALA A 25 -3.46 3.28 -1.87
CA ALA A 25 -4.04 4.55 -1.46
C ALA A 25 -3.08 5.34 -0.57
N LEU A 26 -2.98 6.63 -0.83
CA LEU A 26 -2.20 7.57 -0.03
C LEU A 26 -3.15 8.43 0.80
N PHE A 27 -2.91 8.49 2.11
CA PHE A 27 -3.66 9.29 3.06
C PHE A 27 -2.78 10.31 3.75
N LYS A 28 -3.39 11.42 4.18
CA LYS A 28 -2.81 12.35 5.14
C LYS A 28 -3.69 12.36 6.39
N GLY A 29 -3.26 11.67 7.44
CA GLY A 29 -4.13 11.29 8.56
C GLY A 29 -5.30 10.44 8.05
N THR A 30 -6.54 10.91 8.27
CA THR A 30 -7.76 10.24 7.80
C THR A 30 -8.20 10.68 6.40
N LYS A 31 -7.56 11.70 5.81
CA LYS A 31 -7.93 12.24 4.50
C LYS A 31 -7.30 11.43 3.37
N LEU A 32 -8.13 10.86 2.49
CA LEU A 32 -7.67 10.25 1.24
C LEU A 32 -7.12 11.34 0.30
N LEU A 33 -5.87 11.17 -0.15
CA LEU A 33 -5.25 12.06 -1.14
C LEU A 33 -5.29 11.48 -2.54
N LYS A 34 -4.93 10.20 -2.68
CA LYS A 34 -4.81 9.49 -3.96
C LYS A 34 -5.20 8.03 -3.77
N THR A 35 -5.77 7.41 -4.79
CA THR A 35 -6.06 5.98 -4.80
C THR A 35 -5.96 5.43 -6.22
N GLU A 36 -5.54 4.17 -6.33
CA GLU A 36 -5.47 3.45 -7.58
C GLU A 36 -5.78 1.97 -7.35
N VAL A 37 -6.47 1.35 -8.31
CA VAL A 37 -6.73 -0.09 -8.34
C VAL A 37 -6.08 -0.65 -9.58
N VAL A 38 -4.93 -1.30 -9.41
CA VAL A 38 -4.25 -2.01 -10.49
C VAL A 38 -4.89 -3.38 -10.64
N ARG A 39 -5.45 -3.69 -11.82
CA ARG A 39 -6.02 -5.00 -12.12
C ARG A 39 -4.98 -5.87 -12.81
N HIS A 40 -4.89 -7.12 -12.40
CA HIS A 40 -3.96 -8.10 -12.98
C HIS A 40 -4.74 -9.10 -13.81
N SER A 41 -4.35 -9.26 -15.07
CA SER A 41 -4.96 -10.24 -15.97
C SER A 41 -4.57 -11.66 -15.55
N LYS A 42 -5.45 -12.63 -15.84
CA LYS A 42 -5.18 -14.05 -15.60
C LYS A 42 -3.86 -14.48 -16.25
N LYS A 43 -3.66 -14.11 -17.52
CA LYS A 43 -2.43 -14.38 -18.28
C LYS A 43 -1.15 -13.89 -17.59
N ASN A 44 -1.18 -12.75 -16.91
CA ASN A 44 0.00 -12.25 -16.19
C ASN A 44 0.24 -13.00 -14.88
N LEU A 45 -0.84 -13.40 -14.19
CA LEU A 45 -0.77 -14.11 -12.92
C LEU A 45 -0.41 -15.59 -13.07
N GLU A 46 -0.82 -16.23 -14.17
CA GLU A 46 -0.50 -17.63 -14.50
C GLU A 46 1.00 -17.87 -14.75
N ARG A 47 1.82 -16.81 -14.78
CA ARG A 47 3.28 -16.89 -14.90
C ARG A 47 3.99 -17.20 -13.57
N PHE A 48 3.25 -17.23 -12.47
CA PHE A 48 3.77 -17.45 -11.13
C PHE A 48 3.15 -18.72 -10.55
N ASP A 49 3.97 -19.64 -10.08
CA ASP A 49 3.50 -20.89 -9.48
C ASP A 49 2.99 -20.66 -8.06
N HIS A 50 3.56 -19.67 -7.38
CA HIS A 50 3.21 -19.31 -6.01
C HIS A 50 2.93 -17.82 -5.84
N PHE A 51 2.05 -17.47 -4.88
CA PHE A 51 1.69 -16.08 -4.61
C PHE A 51 2.90 -15.22 -4.22
N ILE A 52 3.87 -15.80 -3.50
CA ILE A 52 5.07 -15.08 -3.03
C ILE A 52 5.96 -14.62 -4.18
N GLU A 53 5.98 -15.35 -5.30
CA GLU A 53 6.75 -14.99 -6.50
C GLU A 53 6.20 -13.73 -7.18
N GLN A 54 4.95 -13.37 -6.87
CA GLN A 54 4.35 -12.13 -7.38
C GLN A 54 4.88 -10.88 -6.67
N LEU A 55 5.71 -11.00 -5.63
CA LEU A 55 6.16 -9.87 -4.81
C LEU A 55 6.66 -8.70 -5.65
N GLU A 56 7.64 -8.94 -6.52
CA GLU A 56 8.21 -7.88 -7.36
C GLU A 56 7.19 -7.32 -8.36
N TYR A 57 6.41 -8.20 -9.00
CA TYR A 57 5.35 -7.81 -9.94
C TYR A 57 4.32 -6.87 -9.29
N ARG A 58 3.92 -7.17 -8.04
CA ARG A 58 2.97 -6.37 -7.27
C ARG A 58 3.62 -5.09 -6.73
N SER A 59 4.86 -5.15 -6.23
CA SER A 59 5.61 -3.99 -5.77
C SER A 59 5.87 -2.97 -6.89
N ASN A 60 6.05 -3.41 -8.13
CA ASN A 60 6.20 -2.51 -9.27
C ASN A 60 4.93 -1.68 -9.53
N SER A 61 3.74 -2.21 -9.21
CA SER A 61 2.50 -1.43 -9.25
C SER A 61 2.51 -0.28 -8.24
N VAL A 62 3.11 -0.51 -7.06
CA VAL A 62 3.27 0.52 -6.02
C VAL A 62 4.28 1.59 -6.45
N LYS A 63 5.44 1.19 -6.98
CA LYS A 63 6.45 2.12 -7.50
C LYS A 63 5.87 3.01 -8.60
N GLN A 64 5.18 2.42 -9.58
CA GLN A 64 4.53 3.17 -10.65
C GLN A 64 3.47 4.15 -10.13
N PHE A 65 2.69 3.77 -9.11
CA PHE A 65 1.75 4.69 -8.46
C PHE A 65 2.45 5.90 -7.84
N LEU A 66 3.58 5.67 -7.13
CA LEU A 66 4.36 6.74 -6.51
C LEU A 66 4.98 7.66 -7.56
N ASP A 67 5.64 7.09 -8.57
CA ASP A 67 6.27 7.84 -9.67
C ASP A 67 5.24 8.68 -10.43
N LYS A 68 4.12 8.08 -10.83
CA LYS A 68 3.00 8.75 -11.53
C LYS A 68 2.43 9.94 -10.76
N ASN A 69 2.49 9.92 -9.43
CA ASN A 69 1.99 10.98 -8.58
C ASN A 69 3.11 11.89 -8.03
N ASN A 70 4.37 11.70 -8.46
CA ASN A 70 5.55 12.42 -7.99
C ASN A 70 5.69 12.38 -6.45
N ILE A 71 5.50 11.21 -5.86
CA ILE A 71 5.62 11.00 -4.41
C ILE A 71 6.97 10.36 -4.11
N ASP A 72 7.82 11.05 -3.34
CA ASP A 72 9.05 10.45 -2.80
C ASP A 72 8.67 9.42 -1.72
N PRO A 73 9.08 8.14 -1.85
CA PRO A 73 8.86 7.14 -0.81
C PRO A 73 9.38 7.56 0.57
N LYS A 74 10.44 8.37 0.64
CA LYS A 74 11.02 8.88 1.90
C LYS A 74 10.13 9.90 2.62
N SER A 75 9.13 10.47 1.93
CA SER A 75 8.16 11.39 2.52
C SER A 75 6.98 10.68 3.21
N ILE A 76 6.90 9.35 3.09
CA ILE A 76 5.84 8.53 3.66
C ILE A 76 6.24 8.10 5.06
N ASP A 77 5.43 8.45 6.06
CA ASP A 77 5.69 8.13 7.46
C ASP A 77 5.35 6.65 7.77
N TYR A 78 4.29 6.12 7.16
CA TYR A 78 3.81 4.77 7.43
C TYR A 78 3.40 4.02 6.17
N PHE A 79 3.80 2.75 6.10
CA PHE A 79 3.35 1.80 5.09
C PHE A 79 2.45 0.76 5.75
N ILE A 80 1.20 0.68 5.32
CA ILE A 80 0.19 -0.22 5.90
C ILE A 80 -0.15 -1.29 4.85
N GLY A 81 0.06 -2.56 5.20
CA GLY A 81 -0.37 -3.71 4.40
C GLY A 81 -1.59 -4.40 5.00
N ARG A 82 -2.38 -5.11 4.18
CA ARG A 82 -3.35 -6.07 4.71
C ARG A 82 -2.60 -7.28 5.28
N GLY A 83 -2.94 -7.69 6.51
CA GLY A 83 -2.43 -8.93 7.10
C GLY A 83 -2.74 -10.14 6.20
N GLY A 84 -1.72 -10.95 5.90
CA GLY A 84 -1.85 -12.19 5.13
C GLY A 84 -2.39 -13.34 5.97
N CYS A 85 -2.11 -14.59 5.55
CA CYS A 85 -2.33 -15.77 6.39
C CYS A 85 -1.37 -15.75 7.58
N LEU A 86 -1.70 -14.96 8.59
CA LEU A 86 -1.04 -14.97 9.88
C LEU A 86 -1.63 -16.10 10.72
N ARG A 87 -0.81 -16.69 11.60
CA ARG A 87 -1.34 -17.55 12.67
C ARG A 87 -2.40 -16.77 13.45
N PRO A 88 -3.44 -17.44 14.00
CA PRO A 88 -4.38 -16.79 14.88
C PRO A 88 -3.62 -15.99 15.92
N LEU A 89 -3.91 -14.68 16.00
CA LEU A 89 -3.43 -13.88 17.10
C LEU A 89 -4.22 -14.32 18.33
N ILE A 90 -3.55 -14.45 19.47
CA ILE A 90 -4.24 -14.60 20.75
C ILE A 90 -5.04 -13.30 20.93
N SER A 91 -6.35 -13.35 20.71
CA SER A 91 -7.22 -12.26 21.13
C SER A 91 -7.42 -12.41 22.63
N GLY A 92 -7.19 -11.32 23.37
CA GLY A 92 -7.57 -11.25 24.79
C GLY A 92 -9.07 -11.37 24.97
#